data_AF-A0A7X9HL49-F1
#
_entry.id   AF-A0A7X9HL49-F1
#
_cell.length_a   1.000
_cell.length_b   1.000
_cell.length_c   1.000
_cell.angle_alpha   90.00
_cell.angle_beta   90.00
_cell.angle_gamma   90.00
#
_symmetry.space_group_name_H-M   'P 1'
#
loop_
_entity.id
_entity.type
_entity.pdbx_description
1 polymer ?
#
loop_
_entity_poly.entity_id
_entity_poly.type
_entity_poly.pdbx_seq_one_letter_code
_entity_poly.pdbx_strand_id
1 'polypeptide(L)'
;MIYRRLTALLCIAGLVAWQVPASARKPTRPDPQAASKLVDQGIRLYHEGNYEQAIVDLGKALKGDLEPIRQVGALQYMAFAQAAIGEFQEAEKTFERLLRLNPDFQLPTTISPKIADVFNSVRERVKPPPPPEPVTIEHQIPDHGSVGRTLEIEAQVSRLPAGGKARLRYRYDQASAFSTQVMSAGRGGRYTGRVPAPFSPAGGRVQYFIEAMDDSGAVVASMGEEKDPLTVDFIAPRPEAKPQPKEEKSSSTWWIWALVGGVLTGASLAVGLSLAGGSSDGGRAIITIKAQ
;
A
#
# COMPACT_ATOMS: atom_id res chain seq x y z
N MET A 1 9.11 -10.44 -113.66
CA MET A 1 10.11 -11.26 -112.97
C MET A 1 9.48 -11.75 -111.67
N ILE A 2 9.27 -13.07 -111.56
CA ILE A 2 9.04 -13.84 -110.33
C ILE A 2 7.65 -13.72 -109.66
N TYR A 3 7.18 -14.90 -109.28
CA TYR A 3 5.85 -15.38 -108.91
C TYR A 3 5.60 -15.37 -107.39
N ARG A 4 4.33 -15.68 -107.00
CA ARG A 4 3.88 -16.39 -105.77
C ARG A 4 3.75 -15.54 -104.49
N ARG A 5 2.77 -15.71 -103.58
CA ARG A 5 1.82 -16.78 -103.19
C ARG A 5 0.70 -16.13 -102.33
N LEU A 6 -0.57 -16.55 -102.41
CA LEU A 6 -1.28 -17.41 -101.40
C LEU A 6 -0.93 -17.04 -99.94
N THR A 7 -1.84 -16.81 -98.99
CA THR A 7 -3.04 -17.60 -98.64
C THR A 7 -3.80 -16.86 -97.52
N ALA A 8 -5.11 -17.12 -97.43
CA ALA A 8 -6.04 -16.68 -96.39
C ALA A 8 -5.70 -17.20 -94.97
N LEU A 9 -6.03 -16.39 -93.96
CA LEU A 9 -6.16 -16.71 -92.53
C LEU A 9 -7.02 -15.57 -91.93
N LEU A 10 -7.94 -15.75 -90.98
CA LEU A 10 -8.60 -16.89 -90.36
C LEU A 10 -9.67 -16.22 -89.47
N CYS A 11 -10.94 -16.61 -89.61
CA CYS A 11 -11.97 -16.24 -88.63
C CYS A 11 -11.65 -16.91 -87.29
N ILE A 12 -11.56 -16.14 -86.20
CA ILE A 12 -11.65 -16.70 -84.84
C ILE A 12 -12.79 -16.03 -84.08
N ALA A 13 -13.64 -16.93 -83.59
CA ALA A 13 -14.89 -16.77 -82.90
C ALA A 13 -14.80 -15.95 -81.61
N GLY A 14 -15.93 -15.35 -81.27
CA GLY A 14 -16.11 -14.52 -80.09
C GLY A 14 -16.08 -15.28 -78.76
N LEU A 15 -15.83 -14.50 -77.73
CA LEU A 15 -16.14 -14.78 -76.34
C LEU A 15 -16.11 -13.45 -75.59
N VAL A 16 -17.19 -12.67 -75.72
CA VAL A 16 -17.45 -11.57 -74.78
C VAL A 16 -18.04 -12.24 -73.54
N ALA A 17 -17.17 -12.76 -72.69
CA ALA A 17 -17.53 -13.12 -71.33
C ALA A 17 -17.79 -11.82 -70.57
N TRP A 18 -19.04 -11.38 -70.54
CA TRP A 18 -19.50 -10.37 -69.59
C TRP A 18 -19.26 -10.96 -68.20
N GLN A 19 -18.23 -10.48 -67.52
CA GLN A 19 -18.05 -10.74 -66.10
C GLN A 19 -19.23 -10.10 -65.39
N VAL A 20 -20.18 -10.93 -64.94
CA VAL A 20 -21.10 -10.53 -63.87
C VAL A 20 -20.20 -10.32 -62.64
N PRO A 21 -20.04 -9.10 -62.11
CA PRO A 21 -19.33 -8.96 -60.85
C PRO A 21 -20.14 -9.73 -59.81
N ALA A 22 -19.52 -10.76 -59.23
CA ALA A 22 -20.02 -11.39 -58.02
C ALA A 22 -20.24 -10.26 -57.00
N SER A 23 -21.50 -9.91 -56.76
CA SER A 23 -21.88 -8.91 -55.78
C SER A 23 -21.37 -9.43 -54.45
N ALA A 24 -20.22 -8.91 -54.02
CA ALA A 24 -19.68 -9.12 -52.69
C ALA A 24 -20.72 -8.57 -51.73
N ARG A 25 -21.64 -9.42 -51.27
CA ARG A 25 -22.50 -9.11 -50.14
C ARG A 25 -21.54 -8.84 -49.00
N LYS A 26 -21.36 -7.56 -48.66
CA LYS A 26 -20.70 -7.17 -47.42
C LYS A 26 -21.32 -8.04 -46.33
N PRO A 27 -20.52 -8.69 -45.45
CA PRO A 27 -21.09 -9.39 -44.31
C PRO A 27 -21.96 -8.38 -43.58
N THR A 28 -23.27 -8.53 -43.69
CA THR A 28 -24.25 -7.71 -42.99
C THR A 28 -24.01 -8.00 -41.52
N ARG A 29 -23.33 -7.08 -40.84
CA ARG A 29 -23.32 -7.05 -39.39
C ARG A 29 -24.79 -7.10 -38.95
N PRO A 30 -25.18 -7.99 -38.03
CA PRO A 30 -26.54 -8.03 -37.53
C PRO A 30 -26.95 -6.62 -37.12
N ASP A 31 -28.08 -6.14 -37.63
CA ASP A 31 -28.57 -4.79 -37.32
C ASP A 31 -28.83 -4.69 -35.80
N PRO A 32 -28.10 -3.83 -35.06
CA PRO A 32 -28.30 -3.66 -33.62
C PRO A 32 -29.74 -3.24 -33.27
N GLN A 33 -30.44 -2.58 -34.21
CA GLN A 33 -31.84 -2.23 -34.04
C GLN A 33 -32.76 -3.46 -34.10
N ALA A 34 -32.41 -4.48 -34.89
CA ALA A 34 -33.19 -5.71 -34.98
C ALA A 34 -33.14 -6.50 -33.65
N ALA A 35 -31.95 -6.64 -33.06
CA ALA A 35 -31.80 -7.28 -31.75
C ALA A 35 -32.54 -6.49 -30.67
N SER A 36 -32.40 -5.16 -30.69
CA SER A 36 -33.09 -4.24 -29.79
C SER A 36 -34.62 -4.39 -29.84
N LYS A 37 -35.21 -4.48 -31.04
CA LYS A 37 -36.65 -4.71 -31.22
C LYS A 37 -37.12 -6.05 -30.67
N LEU A 38 -36.30 -7.10 -30.79
CA LEU A 38 -36.60 -8.41 -30.21
C LEU A 38 -36.59 -8.36 -28.68
N VAL A 39 -35.71 -7.56 -28.06
CA VAL A 39 -35.77 -7.31 -26.60
C VAL A 39 -37.11 -6.68 -26.23
N ASP A 40 -37.50 -5.59 -26.91
CA ASP A 40 -38.72 -4.87 -26.61
C ASP A 40 -39.96 -5.77 -26.80
N GLN A 41 -39.95 -6.63 -27.83
CA GLN A 41 -40.99 -7.63 -28.06
C GLN A 41 -41.05 -8.70 -26.98
N GLY A 42 -39.90 -9.28 -26.60
CA GLY A 42 -39.82 -10.29 -25.56
C GLY A 42 -40.31 -9.77 -24.20
N ILE A 43 -40.01 -8.51 -23.87
CA ILE A 43 -40.50 -7.86 -22.65
C ILE A 43 -42.03 -7.69 -22.70
N ARG A 44 -42.59 -7.24 -23.83
CA ARG A 44 -44.06 -7.16 -23.98
C ARG A 44 -44.72 -8.53 -23.80
N LEU A 45 -44.19 -9.56 -24.45
CA LEU A 45 -44.70 -10.93 -24.33
C LEU A 45 -44.66 -11.44 -22.89
N TYR A 46 -43.61 -11.12 -22.13
CA TYR A 46 -43.54 -11.44 -20.70
C TYR A 46 -44.69 -10.80 -19.90
N HIS A 47 -44.96 -9.52 -20.14
CA HIS A 47 -46.06 -8.82 -19.46
C HIS A 47 -47.46 -9.32 -19.88
N GLU A 48 -47.59 -9.83 -21.10
CA GLU A 48 -48.80 -10.48 -21.61
C GLU A 48 -48.96 -11.93 -21.09
N GLY A 49 -47.97 -12.49 -20.40
CA GLY A 49 -47.97 -13.87 -19.91
C GLY A 49 -47.54 -14.92 -20.95
N ASN A 50 -47.11 -14.49 -22.14
CA ASN A 50 -46.63 -15.33 -23.23
C ASN A 50 -45.15 -15.72 -23.01
N TYR A 51 -44.88 -16.46 -21.93
CA TYR A 51 -43.51 -16.70 -21.44
C TYR A 51 -42.63 -17.49 -22.41
N GLU A 52 -43.14 -18.54 -23.04
CA GLU A 52 -42.37 -19.37 -23.97
C GLU A 52 -41.88 -18.55 -25.18
N GLN A 53 -42.76 -17.73 -25.75
CA GLN A 53 -42.39 -16.87 -26.87
C GLN A 53 -41.44 -15.75 -26.43
N ALA A 54 -41.63 -15.21 -25.22
CA ALA A 54 -40.70 -14.24 -24.64
C ALA A 54 -39.28 -14.82 -24.54
N ILE A 55 -39.14 -16.05 -24.04
CA ILE A 55 -37.83 -16.73 -23.93
C ILE A 55 -37.18 -16.88 -25.31
N VAL A 56 -37.96 -17.28 -26.32
CA VAL A 56 -37.44 -17.44 -27.70
C VAL A 56 -36.95 -16.12 -28.26
N ASP A 57 -37.71 -15.04 -28.13
CA ASP A 57 -37.36 -13.74 -28.72
C ASP A 57 -36.21 -13.07 -27.98
N LEU A 58 -36.19 -13.15 -26.65
CA LEU A 58 -35.06 -12.67 -25.82
C LEU A 58 -33.78 -13.48 -26.10
N GLY A 59 -33.90 -14.81 -26.24
CA GLY A 59 -32.79 -15.68 -26.60
C GLY A 59 -32.21 -15.39 -27.98
N LYS A 60 -33.05 -15.01 -28.96
CA LYS A 60 -32.60 -14.51 -30.27
C LYS A 60 -31.93 -13.15 -30.16
N ALA A 61 -32.51 -12.23 -29.39
CA ALA A 61 -31.94 -10.90 -29.17
C ALA A 61 -30.52 -10.98 -28.59
N LEU A 62 -30.32 -11.86 -27.60
CA LEU A 62 -29.03 -12.10 -26.93
C LEU A 62 -27.95 -12.74 -27.82
N LYS A 63 -28.29 -13.20 -29.03
CA LYS A 63 -27.32 -13.64 -30.05
C LYS A 63 -26.91 -12.51 -31.00
N GLY A 64 -27.61 -11.38 -30.96
CA GLY A 64 -27.31 -10.20 -31.76
C GLY A 64 -26.34 -9.25 -31.07
N ASP A 65 -26.11 -8.10 -31.71
CA ASP A 65 -25.32 -7.01 -31.15
C ASP A 65 -26.24 -6.13 -30.28
N LEU A 66 -25.96 -6.09 -28.98
CA LEU A 66 -26.74 -5.36 -27.98
C LEU A 66 -25.79 -4.63 -27.04
N GLU A 67 -26.13 -3.39 -26.72
CA GLU A 67 -25.47 -2.65 -25.64
C GLU A 67 -25.59 -3.41 -24.30
N PRO A 68 -24.59 -3.33 -23.40
CA PRO A 68 -24.59 -4.08 -22.14
C PRO A 68 -25.87 -3.92 -21.32
N ILE A 69 -26.42 -2.69 -21.27
CA ILE A 69 -27.67 -2.40 -20.54
C ILE A 69 -28.88 -3.16 -21.13
N ARG A 70 -28.93 -3.31 -22.46
CA ARG A 70 -29.99 -4.05 -23.17
C ARG A 70 -29.82 -5.56 -22.96
N GLN A 71 -28.58 -6.04 -22.92
CA GLN A 71 -28.28 -7.45 -22.61
C GLN A 71 -28.74 -7.82 -21.19
N VAL A 72 -28.46 -6.97 -20.20
CA VAL A 72 -28.92 -7.15 -18.81
C VAL A 72 -30.44 -7.23 -18.75
N GLY A 73 -31.14 -6.28 -19.40
CA GLY A 73 -32.61 -6.30 -19.48
C GLY A 73 -33.15 -7.57 -20.15
N ALA A 74 -32.54 -8.00 -21.26
CA ALA A 74 -32.98 -9.21 -21.95
C ALA A 74 -32.77 -10.48 -21.11
N LEU A 75 -31.63 -10.61 -20.42
CA LEU A 75 -31.37 -11.72 -19.49
C LEU A 75 -32.33 -11.70 -18.31
N GLN A 76 -32.64 -10.53 -17.76
CA GLN A 76 -33.56 -10.37 -16.63
C GLN A 76 -34.94 -10.95 -16.97
N TYR A 77 -35.56 -10.45 -18.05
CA TYR A 77 -36.90 -10.89 -18.44
C TYR A 77 -36.92 -12.34 -18.94
N MET A 78 -35.82 -12.83 -19.52
CA MET A 78 -35.70 -14.23 -19.93
C MET A 78 -35.67 -15.15 -18.70
N ALA A 79 -34.88 -14.81 -17.68
CA ALA A 79 -34.85 -15.56 -16.42
C ALA A 79 -36.20 -15.55 -15.70
N PHE A 80 -36.90 -14.40 -15.71
CA PHE A 80 -38.24 -14.30 -15.13
C PHE A 80 -39.26 -15.15 -15.88
N ALA A 81 -39.24 -15.13 -17.21
CA ALA A 81 -40.11 -15.96 -18.04
C ALA A 81 -39.83 -17.47 -17.80
N GLN A 82 -38.56 -17.88 -17.77
CA GLN A 82 -38.14 -19.26 -17.47
C GLN A 82 -38.64 -19.71 -16.10
N ALA A 83 -38.46 -18.88 -15.07
CA ALA A 83 -38.91 -19.22 -13.73
C ALA A 83 -40.44 -19.24 -13.59
N ALA A 84 -41.17 -18.43 -14.37
CA ALA A 84 -42.63 -18.41 -14.39
C ALA A 84 -43.22 -19.71 -14.96
N ILE A 85 -42.58 -20.33 -15.95
CA ILE A 85 -42.98 -21.64 -16.52
C ILE A 85 -42.37 -22.85 -15.79
N GLY A 86 -41.61 -22.62 -14.70
CA GLY A 86 -41.04 -23.68 -13.87
C GLY A 86 -39.64 -24.18 -14.27
N GLU A 87 -39.02 -23.57 -15.27
CA GLU A 87 -37.69 -23.91 -15.78
C GLU A 87 -36.58 -23.30 -14.92
N PHE A 88 -36.53 -23.69 -13.64
CA PHE A 88 -35.62 -23.08 -12.65
C PHE A 88 -34.14 -23.29 -12.99
N GLN A 89 -33.76 -24.45 -13.53
CA GLN A 89 -32.37 -24.73 -13.89
C GLN A 89 -31.86 -23.81 -15.01
N GLU A 90 -32.71 -23.49 -15.99
CA GLU A 90 -32.37 -22.55 -17.06
C GLU A 90 -32.40 -21.10 -16.55
N ALA A 91 -33.35 -20.76 -15.67
CA ALA A 91 -33.38 -19.46 -15.00
C ALA A 91 -32.09 -19.20 -14.20
N GLU A 92 -31.58 -20.20 -13.49
CA GLU A 92 -30.31 -20.09 -12.76
C GLU A 92 -29.13 -19.76 -13.68
N LYS A 93 -29.00 -20.47 -14.81
CA LYS A 93 -27.94 -20.20 -15.80
C LYS A 93 -28.06 -18.79 -16.38
N THR A 94 -29.29 -18.34 -16.64
CA THR A 94 -29.56 -16.99 -17.15
C THR A 94 -29.22 -15.93 -16.12
N PHE A 95 -29.59 -16.12 -14.85
CA PHE A 95 -29.19 -15.22 -13.75
C PHE A 95 -27.68 -15.20 -13.53
N GLU A 96 -26.99 -16.33 -13.70
CA GLU A 96 -25.53 -16.41 -13.60
C GLU A 96 -24.87 -15.55 -14.69
N ARG A 97 -25.38 -15.63 -15.93
CA ARG A 97 -24.93 -14.74 -17.01
C ARG A 97 -25.24 -13.28 -16.72
N LEU A 98 -26.40 -12.98 -16.14
CA LEU A 98 -26.78 -11.63 -15.76
C LEU A 98 -25.81 -11.06 -14.72
N LEU A 99 -25.54 -11.78 -13.64
CA LEU A 99 -24.66 -11.36 -12.56
C LEU A 99 -23.19 -11.24 -12.99
N ARG A 100 -22.75 -12.02 -13.98
CA ARG A 100 -21.45 -11.82 -14.61
C ARG A 100 -21.33 -10.50 -15.38
N LEU A 101 -22.43 -10.03 -15.97
CA LEU A 101 -22.46 -8.74 -16.68
C LEU A 101 -22.69 -7.56 -15.73
N ASN A 102 -23.49 -7.75 -14.69
CA ASN A 102 -23.80 -6.76 -13.68
C ASN A 102 -23.81 -7.41 -12.28
N PRO A 103 -22.65 -7.45 -11.59
CA PRO A 103 -22.53 -8.06 -10.26
C PRO A 103 -23.42 -7.42 -9.19
N ASP A 104 -23.74 -6.13 -9.36
CA ASP A 104 -24.52 -5.34 -8.41
C ASP A 104 -26.02 -5.31 -8.74
N PHE A 105 -26.47 -6.14 -9.69
CA PHE A 105 -27.87 -6.18 -10.09
C PHE A 105 -28.79 -6.53 -8.91
N GLN A 106 -29.89 -5.79 -8.79
CA GLN A 106 -30.91 -6.00 -7.77
C GLN A 106 -32.24 -6.39 -8.42
N LEU A 107 -32.90 -7.39 -7.85
CA LEU A 107 -34.25 -7.74 -8.27
C LEU A 107 -35.23 -6.61 -7.91
N PRO A 108 -36.23 -6.34 -8.76
CA PRO A 108 -37.38 -5.53 -8.39
C PRO A 108 -38.12 -6.15 -7.19
N THR A 109 -38.65 -5.31 -6.31
CA THR A 109 -39.41 -5.75 -5.11
C THR A 109 -40.75 -6.40 -5.42
N THR A 110 -41.21 -6.33 -6.68
CA THR A 110 -42.49 -6.87 -7.15
C THR A 110 -42.41 -8.35 -7.58
N ILE A 111 -41.23 -8.95 -7.56
CA ILE A 111 -40.99 -10.32 -8.02
C ILE A 111 -41.43 -11.34 -6.96
N SER A 112 -41.91 -12.52 -7.41
CA SER A 112 -42.37 -13.56 -6.49
C SER A 112 -41.22 -14.09 -5.61
N PRO A 113 -41.50 -14.49 -4.35
CA PRO A 113 -40.49 -15.04 -3.45
C PRO A 113 -39.69 -16.19 -4.08
N LYS A 114 -40.36 -17.05 -4.86
CA LYS A 114 -39.73 -18.19 -5.53
C LYS A 114 -38.64 -17.76 -6.53
N ILE A 115 -38.89 -16.72 -7.32
CA ILE A 115 -37.88 -16.20 -8.27
C ILE A 115 -36.75 -15.52 -7.50
N ALA A 116 -37.08 -14.81 -6.42
CA ALA A 116 -36.08 -14.19 -5.55
C ALA A 116 -35.13 -15.22 -4.94
N ASP A 117 -35.64 -16.36 -4.47
CA ASP A 117 -34.83 -17.44 -3.90
C ASP A 117 -33.85 -18.03 -4.93
N VAL A 118 -34.31 -18.25 -6.17
CA VAL A 118 -33.48 -18.73 -7.28
C VAL A 118 -32.37 -17.73 -7.62
N PHE A 119 -32.69 -16.45 -7.72
CA PHE A 119 -31.68 -15.42 -7.96
C PHE A 119 -30.67 -15.33 -6.81
N ASN A 120 -31.15 -15.35 -5.57
CA ASN A 120 -30.30 -15.23 -4.38
C ASN A 120 -29.33 -16.42 -4.28
N SER A 121 -29.78 -17.65 -4.57
CA SER A 121 -28.91 -18.82 -4.57
C SER A 121 -27.79 -18.70 -5.62
N VAL A 122 -28.12 -18.21 -6.82
CA VAL A 122 -27.12 -17.95 -7.87
C VAL A 122 -26.16 -16.85 -7.44
N ARG A 123 -26.67 -15.75 -6.86
CA ARG A 123 -25.83 -14.64 -6.38
C ARG A 123 -24.81 -15.10 -5.35
N GLU A 124 -25.21 -15.94 -4.40
CA GLU A 124 -24.27 -16.49 -3.42
C GLU A 124 -23.17 -17.36 -4.07
N ARG A 125 -23.48 -18.09 -5.15
CA ARG A 125 -22.48 -18.88 -5.90
C ARG A 125 -21.57 -18.03 -6.78
N VAL A 126 -22.09 -16.92 -7.33
CA VAL A 126 -21.38 -16.05 -8.28
C VAL A 126 -20.61 -14.92 -7.57
N LYS A 127 -20.86 -14.69 -6.27
CA LYS A 127 -20.14 -13.68 -5.49
C LYS A 127 -18.64 -13.75 -5.78
N PRO A 128 -18.05 -12.68 -6.36
CA PRO A 128 -16.62 -12.67 -6.57
C PRO A 128 -15.93 -12.86 -5.22
N PRO A 129 -14.78 -13.55 -5.17
CA PRO A 129 -14.01 -13.65 -3.94
C PRO A 129 -13.79 -12.24 -3.39
N PRO A 130 -13.87 -12.04 -2.06
CA PRO A 130 -13.64 -10.74 -1.47
C PRO A 130 -12.29 -10.20 -1.99
N PRO A 131 -12.20 -8.90 -2.33
CA PRO A 131 -10.95 -8.31 -2.80
C PRO A 131 -9.85 -8.67 -1.80
N PRO A 132 -8.64 -9.04 -2.27
CA PRO A 132 -7.53 -9.29 -1.36
C PRO A 132 -7.32 -8.06 -0.48
N GLU A 133 -7.25 -8.27 0.84
CA GLU A 133 -7.04 -7.18 1.79
C GLU A 133 -5.75 -6.42 1.41
N PRO A 134 -5.78 -5.08 1.36
CA PRO A 134 -4.67 -4.31 0.82
C PRO A 134 -3.41 -4.45 1.67
N VAL A 135 -2.25 -4.28 1.01
CA VAL A 135 -0.97 -4.10 1.70
C VAL A 135 -1.08 -2.86 2.57
N THR A 136 -0.67 -2.99 3.83
CA THR A 136 -0.77 -1.92 4.82
C THR A 136 0.59 -1.69 5.45
N ILE A 137 0.93 -0.43 5.68
CA ILE A 137 2.17 -0.01 6.32
C ILE A 137 1.76 0.73 7.60
N GLU A 138 2.22 0.25 8.74
CA GLU A 138 2.09 0.94 10.02
C GLU A 138 3.48 1.39 10.45
N HIS A 139 3.60 2.65 10.86
CA HIS A 139 4.86 3.23 11.29
C HIS A 139 4.58 4.31 12.34
N GLN A 140 5.35 4.29 13.42
CA GLN A 140 5.34 5.36 14.41
C GLN A 140 6.46 6.35 14.08
N ILE A 141 6.07 7.59 13.75
CA ILE A 141 7.01 8.69 13.48
C ILE A 141 7.83 8.92 14.76
N PRO A 142 9.18 8.84 14.71
CA PRO A 142 10.02 9.14 15.86
C PRO A 142 9.85 10.59 16.32
N ASP A 143 9.86 10.85 17.63
CA ASP A 143 9.69 12.21 18.17
C ASP A 143 10.79 13.18 17.69
N HIS A 144 12.05 12.71 17.67
CA HIS A 144 13.20 13.47 17.21
C HIS A 144 14.39 12.55 16.87
N GLY A 145 15.26 13.02 16.00
CA GLY A 145 16.61 12.48 15.80
C GLY A 145 17.63 13.18 16.69
N SER A 146 18.79 12.55 16.91
CA SER A 146 19.93 13.18 17.59
C SER A 146 21.05 13.47 16.59
N VAL A 147 21.58 14.69 16.59
CA VAL A 147 22.74 15.02 15.74
C VAL A 147 23.91 14.09 16.05
N GLY A 148 24.58 13.60 14.99
CA GLY A 148 25.67 12.63 15.09
C GLY A 148 25.24 11.18 15.33
N ARG A 149 23.94 10.88 15.42
CA ARG A 149 23.41 9.51 15.53
C ARG A 149 22.47 9.18 14.39
N THR A 150 22.67 8.02 13.76
CA THR A 150 21.75 7.48 12.75
C THR A 150 20.40 7.21 13.39
N LEU A 151 19.33 7.70 12.75
CA LEU A 151 17.96 7.42 13.14
C LEU A 151 17.50 6.12 12.46
N GLU A 152 17.02 5.17 13.24
CA GLU A 152 16.40 3.94 12.73
C GLU A 152 14.90 4.16 12.52
N ILE A 153 14.41 3.76 11.35
CA ILE A 153 13.00 3.85 10.97
C ILE A 153 12.46 2.43 10.88
N GLU A 154 11.52 2.07 11.75
CA GLU A 154 10.88 0.76 11.77
C GLU A 154 9.44 0.85 11.26
N ALA A 155 9.10 0.05 10.25
CA ALA A 155 7.73 -0.07 9.75
C ALA A 155 7.25 -1.50 9.82
N GLN A 156 5.98 -1.67 10.12
CA GLN A 156 5.26 -2.93 10.10
C GLN A 156 4.47 -3.01 8.80
N VAL A 157 4.89 -3.87 7.87
CA VAL A 157 4.24 -4.05 6.58
C VAL A 157 3.48 -5.37 6.59
N SER A 158 2.16 -5.28 6.49
CA SER A 158 1.25 -6.42 6.52
C SER A 158 0.81 -6.81 5.11
N ARG A 159 0.71 -8.13 4.88
CA ARG A 159 0.22 -8.74 3.62
C ARG A 159 1.05 -8.42 2.37
N LEU A 160 2.32 -8.09 2.54
CA LEU A 160 3.21 -7.88 1.39
C LEU A 160 3.35 -9.20 0.59
N PRO A 161 3.14 -9.17 -0.75
CA PRO A 161 3.33 -10.35 -1.59
C PRO A 161 4.74 -10.94 -1.47
N ALA A 162 4.86 -12.24 -1.73
CA ALA A 162 6.16 -12.92 -1.74
C ALA A 162 7.11 -12.23 -2.74
N GLY A 163 8.35 -11.96 -2.32
CA GLY A 163 9.33 -11.23 -3.14
C GLY A 163 9.23 -9.70 -3.06
N GLY A 164 8.17 -9.17 -2.45
CA GLY A 164 8.02 -7.73 -2.21
C GLY A 164 9.07 -7.15 -1.26
N LYS A 165 9.30 -5.85 -1.39
CA LYS A 165 10.34 -5.11 -0.63
C LYS A 165 9.78 -3.79 -0.12
N ALA A 166 10.23 -3.36 1.05
CA ALA A 166 9.98 -2.02 1.54
C ALA A 166 11.16 -1.08 1.21
N ARG A 167 10.84 0.18 0.93
CA ARG A 167 11.80 1.21 0.53
C ARG A 167 11.56 2.47 1.35
N LEU A 168 12.63 2.97 1.94
CA LEU A 168 12.68 4.24 2.65
C LEU A 168 13.24 5.30 1.70
N ARG A 169 12.52 6.40 1.53
CA ARG A 169 12.98 7.57 0.78
C ARG A 169 13.12 8.73 1.74
N TYR A 170 14.27 9.41 1.76
CA TYR A 170 14.51 10.54 2.68
C TYR A 170 15.34 11.67 2.07
N ARG A 171 15.16 12.89 2.57
CA ARG A 171 15.95 14.09 2.22
C ARG A 171 15.98 15.10 3.36
N TYR A 172 16.95 16.01 3.34
CA TYR A 172 17.10 17.06 4.35
C TYR A 172 16.68 18.45 3.86
N ASP A 173 16.51 18.63 2.55
CA ASP A 173 16.15 19.89 1.92
C ASP A 173 15.09 19.63 0.85
N GLN A 174 14.09 20.52 0.76
CA GLN A 174 13.02 20.52 -0.23
C GLN A 174 13.55 20.60 -1.67
N ALA A 175 14.69 21.28 -1.89
CA ALA A 175 15.31 21.41 -3.21
C ALA A 175 16.08 20.15 -3.64
N SER A 176 16.37 19.24 -2.70
CA SER A 176 17.12 18.02 -2.97
C SER A 176 16.20 16.87 -3.38
N ALA A 177 16.71 16.00 -4.26
CA ALA A 177 16.08 14.73 -4.57
C ALA A 177 16.10 13.81 -3.33
N PHE A 178 15.12 12.92 -3.22
CA PHE A 178 15.09 11.91 -2.17
C PHE A 178 16.18 10.86 -2.38
N SER A 179 17.01 10.67 -1.36
CA SER A 179 17.84 9.48 -1.22
C SER A 179 16.95 8.26 -1.06
N THR A 180 17.39 7.12 -1.57
CA THR A 180 16.60 5.88 -1.63
C THR A 180 17.35 4.74 -0.97
N GLN A 181 16.69 4.03 -0.07
CA GLN A 181 17.24 2.87 0.63
C GLN A 181 16.23 1.73 0.68
N VAL A 182 16.64 0.53 0.26
CA VAL A 182 15.84 -0.69 0.49
C VAL A 182 15.95 -1.04 1.97
N MET A 183 14.81 -1.20 2.64
CA MET A 183 14.75 -1.54 4.05
C MET A 183 15.10 -3.02 4.27
N SER A 184 15.70 -3.32 5.41
CA SER A 184 16.01 -4.69 5.82
C SER A 184 14.77 -5.36 6.40
N ALA A 185 14.36 -6.49 5.80
CA ALA A 185 13.24 -7.29 6.27
C ALA A 185 13.62 -8.06 7.55
N GLY A 186 12.76 -7.98 8.56
CA GLY A 186 12.82 -8.71 9.81
C GLY A 186 11.69 -9.74 9.92
N ARG A 187 11.51 -10.30 11.14
CA ARG A 187 10.43 -11.25 11.41
C ARG A 187 9.08 -10.54 11.51
N GLY A 188 8.04 -11.26 11.13
CA GLY A 188 6.65 -10.85 11.33
C GLY A 188 6.22 -9.62 10.54
N GLY A 189 6.84 -9.30 9.40
CA GLY A 189 6.49 -8.12 8.59
C GLY A 189 7.16 -6.83 9.02
N ARG A 190 8.11 -6.87 9.96
CA ARG A 190 8.93 -5.72 10.36
C ARG A 190 9.96 -5.38 9.30
N TYR A 191 10.11 -4.10 8.95
CA TYR A 191 11.14 -3.58 8.05
C TYR A 191 11.89 -2.45 8.73
N THR A 192 13.20 -2.40 8.56
CA THR A 192 14.07 -1.40 9.18
C THR A 192 14.90 -0.64 8.14
N GLY A 193 14.86 0.69 8.23
CA GLY A 193 15.63 1.62 7.41
C GLY A 193 16.51 2.51 8.28
N ARG A 194 17.52 3.16 7.68
CA ARG A 194 18.50 3.97 8.43
C ARG A 194 18.64 5.34 7.79
N VAL A 195 18.27 6.38 8.53
CA VAL A 195 18.46 7.77 8.13
C VAL A 195 19.71 8.30 8.82
N PRO A 196 20.79 8.64 8.07
CA PRO A 196 21.98 9.23 8.67
C PRO A 196 21.67 10.52 9.44
N ALA A 197 22.52 10.90 10.40
CA ALA A 197 22.40 12.24 10.97
C ALA A 197 22.77 13.29 9.91
N PRO A 198 22.11 14.46 9.88
CA PRO A 198 22.56 15.57 9.05
C PRO A 198 23.97 16.00 9.48
N PHE A 199 24.79 16.42 8.51
CA PHE A 199 26.15 16.91 8.78
C PHE A 199 26.17 18.24 9.56
N SER A 200 25.04 18.94 9.66
CA SER A 200 24.92 20.22 10.37
C SER A 200 24.92 20.03 11.90
N PRO A 201 25.80 20.75 12.64
CA PRO A 201 25.81 20.71 14.11
C PRO A 201 24.61 21.42 14.74
N ALA A 202 23.91 22.28 13.99
CA ALA A 202 22.71 22.98 14.45
C ALA A 202 21.44 22.11 14.43
N GLY A 203 21.54 20.87 13.94
CA GLY A 203 20.38 20.03 13.65
C GLY A 203 19.83 20.27 12.25
N GLY A 204 18.63 19.75 12.02
CA GLY A 204 17.95 19.86 10.73
C GLY A 204 16.67 19.03 10.69
N ARG A 205 15.84 19.24 9.66
CA ARG A 205 14.62 18.47 9.45
C ARG A 205 14.85 17.44 8.38
N VAL A 206 14.55 16.17 8.66
CA VAL A 206 14.46 15.15 7.62
C VAL A 206 13.01 15.00 7.18
N GLN A 207 12.82 14.89 5.87
CA GLN A 207 11.57 14.49 5.24
C GLN A 207 11.74 13.08 4.71
N TYR A 208 10.77 12.20 4.96
CA TYR A 208 10.83 10.83 4.47
C TYR A 208 9.44 10.25 4.26
N PHE A 209 9.39 9.13 3.54
CA PHE A 209 8.21 8.30 3.40
C PHE A 209 8.63 6.86 3.14
N ILE A 210 7.69 5.93 3.32
CA ILE A 210 7.94 4.50 3.25
C ILE A 210 7.02 3.90 2.19
N GLU A 211 7.60 3.20 1.24
CA GLU A 211 6.87 2.52 0.17
C GLU A 211 7.00 1.01 0.33
N ALA A 212 5.91 0.29 0.14
CA ALA A 212 5.90 -1.14 -0.04
C ALA A 212 5.74 -1.44 -1.52
N MET A 213 6.61 -2.30 -2.05
CA MET A 213 6.62 -2.68 -3.46
C MET A 213 6.41 -4.18 -3.60
N ASP A 214 5.74 -4.59 -4.67
CA ASP A 214 5.68 -5.99 -5.07
C ASP A 214 7.01 -6.47 -5.69
N ASP A 215 7.04 -7.72 -6.14
CA ASP A 215 8.20 -8.35 -6.79
C ASP A 215 8.55 -7.72 -8.16
N SER A 216 7.56 -7.13 -8.84
CA SER A 216 7.75 -6.36 -10.08
C SER A 216 8.34 -4.97 -9.85
N GLY A 217 8.30 -4.48 -8.61
CA GLY A 217 8.75 -3.14 -8.21
C GLY A 217 7.65 -2.09 -8.27
N ALA A 218 6.39 -2.46 -8.50
CA ALA A 218 5.27 -1.55 -8.41
C ALA A 218 4.96 -1.21 -6.95
N VAL A 219 4.69 0.06 -6.65
CA VAL A 219 4.32 0.50 -5.30
C VAL A 219 2.87 0.08 -5.03
N VAL A 220 2.70 -0.78 -4.02
CA VAL A 220 1.40 -1.36 -3.63
C VAL A 220 0.82 -0.71 -2.36
N ALA A 221 1.65 -0.02 -1.58
CA ALA A 221 1.23 0.83 -0.47
C ALA A 221 2.30 1.90 -0.17
N SER A 222 1.88 3.02 0.41
CA SER A 222 2.79 4.08 0.86
C SER A 222 2.33 4.66 2.19
N MET A 223 3.29 5.05 3.02
CA MET A 223 3.09 5.80 4.25
C MET A 223 3.86 7.12 4.12
N GLY A 224 3.12 8.20 3.88
CA GLY A 224 3.63 9.46 3.36
C GLY A 224 3.86 9.42 1.84
N GLU A 225 4.07 10.58 1.24
CA GLU A 225 4.34 10.72 -0.19
C GLU A 225 5.39 11.81 -0.46
N GLU A 226 5.87 11.90 -1.70
CA GLU A 226 6.82 12.95 -2.08
C GLU A 226 6.26 14.37 -1.90
N LYS A 227 4.94 14.54 -2.09
CA LYS A 227 4.25 15.83 -1.90
C LYS A 227 3.85 16.11 -0.46
N ASP A 228 3.66 15.06 0.33
CA ASP A 228 3.30 15.12 1.76
C ASP A 228 4.16 14.14 2.57
N PRO A 229 5.45 14.46 2.77
CA PRO A 229 6.36 13.57 3.45
C PRO A 229 6.19 13.65 4.97
N LEU A 230 6.49 12.56 5.66
CA LEU A 230 6.67 12.55 7.10
C LEU A 230 7.90 13.39 7.47
N THR A 231 7.87 14.03 8.63
CA THR A 231 8.97 14.89 9.08
C THR A 231 9.44 14.54 10.48
N VAL A 232 10.76 14.58 10.67
CA VAL A 232 11.41 14.42 11.98
C VAL A 232 12.51 15.46 12.12
N ASP A 233 12.55 16.13 13.26
CA ASP A 233 13.58 17.12 13.57
C ASP A 233 14.75 16.45 14.29
N PHE A 234 15.97 16.70 13.82
CA PHE A 234 17.21 16.32 14.49
C PHE A 234 17.64 17.44 15.42
N ILE A 235 17.74 17.12 16.71
CA ILE A 235 18.08 18.07 17.75
C ILE A 235 19.52 17.79 18.21
N ALA A 236 20.30 18.86 18.39
CA ALA A 236 21.62 18.73 19.00
C ALA A 236 21.45 18.26 20.45
N PRO A 237 22.21 17.25 20.91
CA PRO A 237 22.16 16.84 22.30
C PRO A 237 22.46 18.07 23.17
N ARG A 238 21.57 18.35 24.13
CA ARG A 238 21.77 19.43 25.10
C ARG A 238 23.13 19.17 25.75
N PRO A 239 24.05 20.16 25.81
CA PRO A 239 25.31 19.98 26.51
C PRO A 239 25.00 19.47 27.91
N GLU A 240 25.51 18.28 28.25
CA GLU A 240 25.41 17.77 29.61
C GLU A 240 25.92 18.87 30.53
N ALA A 241 25.06 19.37 31.42
CA ALA A 241 25.50 20.27 32.47
C ALA A 241 26.56 19.48 33.24
N LYS A 242 27.83 19.92 33.15
CA LYS A 242 28.90 19.35 33.96
C LYS A 242 28.37 19.20 35.38
N PRO A 243 28.48 18.02 36.02
CA PRO A 243 27.96 17.85 37.37
C PRO A 243 28.56 18.94 38.24
N GLN A 244 27.73 19.86 38.71
CA GLN A 244 28.17 20.82 39.72
C GLN A 244 28.59 19.96 40.92
N PRO A 245 29.80 20.17 41.49
CA PRO A 245 30.20 19.43 42.67
C PRO A 245 29.11 19.67 43.73
N LYS A 246 28.41 18.60 44.12
CA LYS A 246 27.46 18.65 45.22
C LYS A 246 28.27 19.02 46.46
N GLU A 247 28.01 20.21 47.00
CA GLU A 247 28.50 20.61 48.32
C GLU A 247 27.89 19.64 49.34
N GLU A 248 28.62 18.58 49.65
CA GLU A 248 28.20 17.52 50.55
C GLU A 248 28.37 18.00 51.99
N LYS A 249 27.41 18.80 52.48
CA LYS A 249 27.20 18.95 53.91
C LYS A 249 26.60 17.65 54.45
N SER A 250 27.45 16.70 54.82
CA SER A 250 27.04 15.57 55.65
C SER A 250 28.04 15.35 56.77
N SER A 251 27.60 15.82 57.94
CA SER A 251 28.16 15.57 59.25
C SER A 251 28.23 14.08 59.58
N SER A 252 29.44 13.57 59.82
CA SER A 252 29.66 12.48 60.78
C SER A 252 31.15 12.41 61.19
N THR A 253 31.47 13.19 62.21
CA THR A 253 32.11 12.73 63.46
C THR A 253 33.16 11.61 63.38
N TRP A 254 34.12 11.70 62.46
CA TRP A 254 35.27 10.79 62.38
C TRP A 254 36.51 11.30 63.14
N TRP A 255 36.63 12.61 63.37
CA TRP A 255 37.87 13.23 63.90
C TRP A 255 37.94 13.31 65.43
N ILE A 256 36.89 12.91 66.17
CA ILE A 256 36.86 12.97 67.64
C ILE A 256 37.63 11.81 68.30
N TRP A 257 37.91 10.69 67.59
CA TRP A 257 38.64 9.54 68.14
C TRP A 257 40.13 9.44 67.72
N ALA A 258 40.66 10.40 66.97
CA ALA A 258 42.06 10.36 66.51
C ALA A 258 43.10 10.87 67.55
N LEU A 259 42.69 11.25 68.77
CA LEU A 259 43.61 11.81 69.78
C LEU A 259 43.65 11.10 71.15
N VAL A 260 42.88 10.04 71.40
CA VAL A 260 42.96 9.33 72.69
C VAL A 260 42.91 7.81 72.51
N GLY A 261 44.10 7.19 72.51
CA GLY A 261 44.33 5.76 72.77
C GLY A 261 44.95 5.02 71.59
N GLY A 262 46.14 4.41 71.65
CA GLY A 262 47.14 4.19 72.71
C GLY A 262 48.28 3.40 72.04
N VAL A 263 49.53 3.88 72.05
CA VAL A 263 50.66 3.41 72.89
C VAL A 263 50.77 1.87 73.04
N LEU A 264 52.00 1.36 72.80
CA LEU A 264 52.59 0.03 73.17
C LEU A 264 52.43 -1.05 72.06
N THR A 265 53.44 -1.71 71.48
CA THR A 265 54.83 -2.07 71.85
C THR A 265 55.61 -2.54 70.59
N GLY A 266 56.93 -2.31 70.51
CA GLY A 266 57.84 -3.24 69.79
C GLY A 266 58.87 -2.63 68.82
N ALA A 267 60.11 -2.52 69.31
CA ALA A 267 61.45 -2.43 68.67
C ALA A 267 61.56 -2.59 67.11
N SER A 268 62.46 -1.95 66.35
CA SER A 268 63.91 -1.74 66.57
C SER A 268 64.54 -0.87 65.44
N LEU A 269 65.65 -0.17 65.76
CA LEU A 269 66.77 0.30 64.90
C LEU A 269 66.52 1.52 63.97
N ALA A 270 67.03 2.71 64.33
CA ALA A 270 68.35 3.30 63.94
C ALA A 270 68.37 3.70 62.44
N VAL A 271 68.46 4.98 62.04
CA VAL A 271 69.60 5.92 62.02
C VAL A 271 68.97 7.27 61.62
N GLY A 272 69.12 8.41 62.29
CA GLY A 272 70.34 9.20 62.44
C GLY A 272 70.46 10.27 61.34
N LEU A 273 69.96 11.50 61.57
CA LEU A 273 70.70 12.75 61.30
C LEU A 273 69.95 13.96 61.90
N SER A 274 70.58 14.62 62.85
CA SER A 274 70.20 15.94 63.33
C SER A 274 70.66 17.01 62.34
N LEU A 275 69.88 18.08 62.17
CA LEU A 275 70.44 19.42 62.13
C LEU A 275 69.51 20.37 62.89
N ALA A 276 70.13 21.05 63.85
CA ALA A 276 69.57 21.98 64.80
C ALA A 276 69.25 23.33 64.16
N GLY A 277 68.35 24.07 64.81
CA GLY A 277 68.08 25.47 64.53
C GLY A 277 66.92 25.98 65.37
N GLY A 278 67.14 26.10 66.68
CA GLY A 278 66.19 26.70 67.61
C GLY A 278 66.44 28.19 67.80
N SER A 279 65.37 28.98 67.85
CA SER A 279 65.14 30.02 68.86
C SER A 279 63.63 30.33 68.83
N SER A 280 62.83 29.93 69.81
CA SER A 280 62.53 30.71 71.01
C SER A 280 62.27 32.20 70.71
N ASP A 281 61.02 32.59 70.55
CA ASP A 281 60.54 33.70 71.36
C ASP A 281 59.05 33.56 71.68
N GLY A 282 58.74 33.75 72.95
CA GLY A 282 57.41 33.64 73.51
C GLY A 282 56.68 34.97 73.41
N GLY A 283 55.39 34.92 73.09
CA GLY A 283 54.51 36.07 73.14
C GLY A 283 53.09 35.61 73.43
N ARG A 284 52.81 35.29 74.70
CA ARG A 284 51.45 35.01 75.16
C ARG A 284 50.62 36.29 75.10
N ALA A 285 49.39 36.09 74.64
CA ALA A 285 48.32 37.06 74.47
C ALA A 285 47.82 37.67 75.77
N ILE A 286 47.43 38.95 75.72
CA ILE A 286 46.35 39.54 76.54
C ILE A 286 45.68 40.67 75.74
N ILE A 287 44.40 40.53 75.40
CA ILE A 287 43.49 41.68 75.25
C ILE A 287 42.21 41.31 76.02
N THR A 288 42.08 41.92 77.20
CA THR A 288 40.92 41.85 78.09
C THR A 288 40.02 43.04 77.83
N ILE A 289 38.73 42.83 77.52
CA ILE A 289 37.66 43.80 77.83
C ILE A 289 36.32 43.07 78.02
N LYS A 290 35.74 43.11 79.23
CA LYS A 290 34.35 43.53 79.43
C LYS A 290 34.13 44.01 80.87
N ALA A 291 33.48 45.16 80.97
CA ALA A 291 33.29 45.95 82.17
C ALA A 291 32.04 45.52 82.95
N GLN A 292 32.12 45.77 84.26
CA GLN A 292 31.16 45.55 85.35
C GLN A 292 31.21 44.17 86.00
#